data_AF-A0A3B1C6Y3-F1
#
_entry.id   AF-A0A3B1C6Y3-F1
#
_cell.length_a   1.000
_cell.length_b   1.000
_cell.length_c   1.000
_cell.angle_alpha   90.00
_cell.angle_beta   90.00
_cell.angle_gamma   90.00
#
_symmetry.space_group_name_H-M   'P 1'
#
loop_
_entity.id
_entity.type
_entity.pdbx_description
1 polymer ?
#
loop_
_entity_poly.entity_id
_entity_poly.type
_entity_poly.pdbx_seq_one_letter_code
_entity_poly.pdbx_strand_id
1 'polypeptide(L)'
;MKQIITFIFTLPLLFFMLSCSDDSDILSPIAELKYRVIAYKSLTDKQKESITPSWKEAYVEEGIYQTGNCTHLIILDSKTKLCFNLKDESTPINLNQTLVAVSFGTKNVTLLGPLTLIINPNNDNVIGAVGRN
;
A
#
# COMPACT_ATOMS: atom_id res chain seq x y z
N MET A 1 -42.07 -57.55 -29.99
CA MET A 1 -42.48 -56.13 -30.17
C MET A 1 -42.80 -55.59 -28.77
N LYS A 2 -42.20 -54.56 -28.19
CA LYS A 2 -41.38 -53.43 -28.63
C LYS A 2 -40.29 -53.20 -27.58
N GLN A 3 -39.08 -52.87 -28.01
CA GLN A 3 -38.02 -52.36 -27.13
C GLN A 3 -38.39 -50.94 -26.68
N ILE A 4 -38.27 -50.66 -25.39
CA ILE A 4 -38.31 -49.30 -24.84
C ILE A 4 -36.87 -48.96 -24.49
N ILE A 5 -36.25 -48.14 -25.35
CA ILE A 5 -34.91 -47.59 -25.16
C ILE A 5 -35.10 -46.33 -24.30
N THR A 6 -34.75 -46.41 -23.03
CA THR A 6 -34.72 -45.25 -22.14
C THR A 6 -33.46 -44.45 -22.43
N PHE A 7 -33.62 -43.30 -23.09
CA PHE A 7 -32.57 -42.31 -23.33
C PHE A 7 -32.14 -41.71 -21.98
N ILE A 8 -30.94 -42.04 -21.52
CA ILE A 8 -30.29 -41.36 -20.39
C ILE A 8 -29.66 -40.09 -20.96
N PHE A 9 -30.33 -38.96 -20.76
CA PHE A 9 -29.81 -37.64 -21.08
C PHE A 9 -28.82 -37.24 -19.97
N THR A 10 -27.54 -37.57 -20.13
CA THR A 10 -26.47 -37.09 -19.25
C THR A 10 -26.29 -35.60 -19.50
N LEU A 11 -26.78 -34.79 -18.57
CA LEU A 11 -26.56 -33.35 -18.48
C LEU A 11 -25.07 -33.11 -18.16
N PRO A 12 -24.26 -32.50 -19.05
CA PRO A 12 -22.91 -32.11 -18.66
C PRO A 12 -23.02 -30.92 -17.68
N LEU A 13 -22.69 -31.16 -16.42
CA LEU A 13 -22.41 -30.10 -15.46
C LEU A 13 -21.30 -29.23 -16.05
N LEU A 14 -21.67 -28.06 -16.57
CA LEU A 14 -20.75 -26.95 -16.81
C LEU A 14 -20.12 -26.59 -15.47
N PHE A 15 -18.89 -27.07 -15.28
CA PHE A 15 -17.91 -26.51 -14.37
C PHE A 15 -17.61 -25.08 -14.85
N PHE A 16 -18.44 -24.12 -14.43
CA PHE A 16 -18.00 -22.72 -14.36
C PHE A 16 -16.99 -22.64 -13.22
N MET A 17 -15.72 -22.86 -13.55
CA MET A 17 -14.61 -22.34 -12.79
C MET A 17 -14.75 -20.81 -12.82
N LEU A 18 -15.49 -20.28 -11.87
CA LEU A 18 -15.38 -18.89 -11.43
C LEU A 18 -13.96 -18.72 -10.91
N SER A 19 -13.03 -18.42 -11.81
CA SER A 19 -11.81 -17.73 -11.44
C SER A 19 -12.23 -16.41 -10.81
N CYS A 20 -12.28 -16.36 -9.47
CA CYS A 20 -12.06 -15.11 -8.77
C CYS A 20 -10.67 -14.63 -9.21
N SER A 21 -10.65 -13.69 -10.13
CA SER A 21 -9.50 -12.79 -10.26
C SER A 21 -9.45 -12.02 -8.95
N ASP A 22 -8.57 -12.43 -8.06
CA ASP A 22 -8.06 -11.52 -7.03
C ASP A 22 -7.29 -10.43 -7.79
N ASP A 23 -8.01 -9.40 -8.23
CA ASP A 23 -7.42 -8.09 -8.53
C ASP A 23 -6.96 -7.50 -7.19
N SER A 24 -5.92 -8.11 -6.60
CA SER A 24 -5.09 -7.40 -5.64
C SER A 24 -4.60 -6.16 -6.36
N ASP A 25 -4.91 -4.98 -5.82
CA ASP A 25 -4.46 -3.66 -6.30
C ASP A 25 -2.92 -3.61 -6.30
N ILE A 26 -2.30 -4.21 -7.31
CA ILE A 26 -0.87 -4.16 -7.53
C ILE A 26 -0.60 -2.80 -8.15
N LEU A 27 0.03 -1.93 -7.37
CA LEU A 27 0.51 -0.64 -7.85
C LEU A 27 1.38 -0.86 -9.10
N SER A 28 1.11 -0.12 -10.17
CA SER A 28 1.96 -0.25 -11.37
C SER A 28 3.41 0.13 -11.03
N PRO A 29 4.43 -0.54 -11.61
CA PRO A 29 5.84 -0.21 -11.35
C PRO A 29 6.20 1.26 -11.64
N ILE A 30 5.47 1.90 -12.56
CA ILE A 30 5.63 3.32 -12.88
C ILE A 30 5.12 4.21 -11.73
N ALA A 31 3.97 3.86 -11.15
CA ALA A 31 3.43 4.56 -9.99
C ALA A 31 4.34 4.41 -8.77
N GLU A 32 4.91 3.22 -8.55
CA GLU A 32 5.86 3.02 -7.45
C GLU A 32 7.08 3.93 -7.59
N LEU A 33 7.68 3.97 -8.78
CA LEU A 33 8.85 4.81 -9.03
C LEU A 33 8.54 6.30 -8.81
N LYS A 34 7.36 6.76 -9.22
CA LYS A 34 6.88 8.14 -8.97
C LYS A 34 6.91 8.45 -7.47
N TYR A 35 6.30 7.60 -6.64
CA TYR A 35 6.23 7.84 -5.19
C TYR A 35 7.58 7.72 -4.50
N ARG A 36 8.44 6.79 -4.93
CA ARG A 36 9.83 6.71 -4.46
C ARG A 36 10.59 8.01 -4.70
N VAL A 37 10.45 8.62 -5.88
CA VAL A 37 11.09 9.89 -6.23
C VAL A 37 10.57 11.03 -5.36
N ILE A 38 9.25 11.15 -5.19
CA ILE A 38 8.62 12.17 -4.35
C ILE A 38 9.13 12.05 -2.91
N ALA A 39 9.05 10.84 -2.34
CA ALA A 39 9.50 10.56 -0.99
C ALA A 39 10.99 10.87 -0.81
N TYR A 40 11.87 10.37 -1.69
CA TYR A 40 13.32 10.56 -1.58
C TYR A 40 13.74 12.03 -1.72
N LYS A 41 13.10 12.78 -2.62
CA LYS A 41 13.36 14.22 -2.79
C LYS A 41 12.95 15.05 -1.57
N SER A 42 11.96 14.60 -0.81
CA SER A 42 11.52 15.29 0.41
C SER A 42 12.47 15.15 1.59
N LEU A 43 13.43 14.23 1.52
CA LEU A 43 14.39 13.96 2.57
C LEU A 43 15.49 15.01 2.65
N THR A 44 15.94 15.28 3.87
CA THR A 44 17.19 16.01 4.11
C THR A 44 18.40 15.20 3.65
N ASP A 45 19.52 15.85 3.37
CA ASP A 45 20.73 15.16 2.91
C ASP A 45 21.26 14.17 3.95
N LYS A 46 21.19 14.52 5.24
CA LYS A 46 21.52 13.61 6.35
C LYS A 46 20.64 12.36 6.37
N GLN A 47 19.34 12.47 6.07
CA GLN A 47 18.47 11.30 5.96
C GLN A 47 18.84 10.46 4.75
N LYS A 48 19.14 11.07 3.59
CA LYS A 48 19.56 10.36 2.38
C LYS A 48 20.84 9.55 2.60
N GLU A 49 21.80 10.09 3.35
CA GLU A 49 23.05 9.39 3.69
C GLU A 49 22.81 8.09 4.47
N SER A 50 21.72 8.02 5.23
CA SER A 50 21.35 6.85 6.03
C SER A 50 20.65 5.76 5.24
N ILE A 51 20.18 6.03 4.02
CA ILE A 51 19.39 5.08 3.24
C ILE A 51 20.26 3.92 2.74
N THR A 52 19.79 2.69 2.98
CA THR A 52 20.32 1.46 2.39
C THR A 52 19.22 0.39 2.42
N PRO A 53 19.00 -0.41 1.36
CA PRO A 53 19.66 -0.39 0.05
C PRO A 53 19.27 0.85 -0.78
N SER A 54 19.44 0.81 -2.11
CA SER A 54 19.13 1.96 -2.98
C SER A 54 17.72 2.47 -2.72
N TRP A 55 17.52 3.80 -2.71
CA TRP A 55 16.19 4.40 -2.55
C TRP A 55 15.19 3.93 -3.63
N LYS A 56 15.68 3.47 -4.78
CA LYS A 56 14.86 2.88 -5.86
C LYS A 56 14.21 1.56 -5.48
N GLU A 57 14.71 0.90 -4.43
CA GLU A 57 14.21 -0.36 -3.87
C GLU A 57 13.30 -0.11 -2.66
N ALA A 58 12.98 1.15 -2.34
CA ALA A 58 12.08 1.46 -1.24
C ALA A 58 10.71 0.80 -1.43
N TYR A 59 10.16 0.26 -0.36
CA TYR A 59 8.86 -0.39 -0.40
C TYR A 59 7.76 0.67 -0.50
N VAL A 60 6.78 0.44 -1.38
CA VAL A 60 5.66 1.36 -1.65
C VAL A 60 4.38 0.57 -1.46
N GLU A 61 3.46 1.12 -0.67
CA GLU A 61 2.19 0.47 -0.40
C GLU A 61 1.08 1.51 -0.28
N GLU A 62 -0.07 1.22 -0.87
CA GLU A 62 -1.28 2.01 -0.70
C GLU A 62 -2.02 1.59 0.57
N GLY A 63 -2.69 2.55 1.20
CA GLY A 63 -3.53 2.28 2.34
C GLY A 63 -4.59 3.33 2.53
N ILE A 64 -5.50 3.04 3.45
CA ILE A 64 -6.66 3.86 3.72
C ILE A 64 -6.42 4.68 4.98
N TYR A 65 -6.60 5.99 4.88
CA TYR A 65 -6.52 6.89 6.01
C TYR A 65 -7.68 6.68 6.98
N GLN A 66 -7.36 6.60 8.27
CA GLN A 66 -8.30 6.63 9.37
C GLN A 66 -7.77 7.47 10.53
N THR A 67 -8.67 7.83 11.43
CA THR A 67 -8.32 8.38 12.74
C THR A 67 -8.39 7.26 13.78
N GLY A 68 -7.45 7.23 14.71
CA GLY A 68 -7.39 6.19 15.74
C GLY A 68 -6.63 6.62 16.98
N ASN A 69 -6.12 5.63 17.73
CA ASN A 69 -5.47 5.85 19.03
C ASN A 69 -4.23 6.77 19.00
N CYS A 70 -3.69 7.06 17.81
CA CYS A 70 -2.52 7.92 17.58
C CYS A 70 -2.83 9.13 16.67
N THR A 71 -4.08 9.60 16.68
CA THR A 71 -4.61 10.71 15.87
C THR A 71 -4.70 10.40 14.37
N HIS A 72 -3.59 10.09 13.71
CA HIS A 72 -3.54 9.75 12.28
C HIS A 72 -3.03 8.33 12.05
N LEU A 73 -3.79 7.58 11.27
CA LEU A 73 -3.53 6.19 10.97
C LEU A 73 -3.64 5.94 9.46
N ILE A 74 -2.75 5.14 8.92
CA ILE A 74 -2.93 4.50 7.62
C ILE A 74 -3.05 2.99 7.82
N ILE A 75 -4.10 2.40 7.25
CA ILE A 75 -4.32 0.95 7.23
C ILE A 75 -3.85 0.44 5.88
N LEU A 76 -2.73 -0.26 5.86
CA LEU A 76 -2.14 -0.83 4.64
C LEU A 76 -2.81 -2.17 4.32
N ASP A 77 -3.01 -2.99 5.35
CA ASP A 77 -3.72 -4.27 5.24
C ASP A 77 -4.44 -4.62 6.56
N SER A 78 -5.06 -5.80 6.62
CA SER A 78 -5.80 -6.28 7.81
C SER A 78 -4.97 -6.36 9.12
N LYS A 79 -3.65 -6.46 9.02
CA LYS A 79 -2.66 -6.62 10.10
C LYS A 79 -1.76 -5.39 10.24
N THR A 80 -1.50 -4.67 9.15
CA THR A 80 -0.53 -3.56 9.13
C THR A 80 -1.24 -2.21 9.26
N LYS A 81 -1.01 -1.56 10.40
CA LYS A 81 -1.52 -0.22 10.71
C LYS A 81 -0.34 0.66 11.14
N LEU A 82 -0.17 1.80 10.49
CA LEU A 82 0.91 2.74 10.82
C LEU A 82 0.34 4.04 11.37
N CYS A 83 0.81 4.41 12.56
CA CYS A 83 0.62 5.73 13.13
C CYS A 83 1.59 6.71 12.47
N PHE A 84 1.13 7.90 12.11
CA PHE A 84 2.01 8.91 11.54
C PHE A 84 1.69 10.29 12.09
N ASN A 85 2.67 11.18 12.04
CA ASN A 85 2.48 12.58 12.37
C ASN A 85 2.38 13.39 11.09
N LEU A 86 1.46 14.34 11.05
CA LEU A 86 1.39 15.29 9.95
C LEU A 86 2.59 16.22 9.99
N LYS A 87 3.07 16.58 8.80
CA LYS A 87 4.06 17.65 8.64
C LYS A 87 3.42 19.02 8.93
N ASP A 88 2.14 19.15 8.62
CA ASP A 88 1.33 20.34 8.83
C ASP A 88 -0.09 19.92 9.21
N GLU A 89 -0.51 20.26 10.43
CA GLU A 89 -1.83 19.95 11.00
C GLU A 89 -3.00 20.57 10.21
N SER A 90 -2.73 21.58 9.38
CA SER A 90 -3.74 22.18 8.50
C SER A 90 -3.96 21.39 7.20
N THR A 91 -3.19 20.33 6.95
CA THR A 91 -3.30 19.52 5.73
C THR A 91 -4.69 18.87 5.65
N PRO A 92 -5.51 19.17 4.63
CA PRO A 92 -6.82 18.56 4.49
C PRO A 92 -6.70 17.09 4.11
N ILE A 93 -7.26 16.21 4.95
CA ILE A 93 -7.20 14.76 4.81
C ILE A 93 -8.58 14.19 5.15
N ASN A 94 -9.23 13.58 4.16
CA ASN A 94 -10.57 13.02 4.34
C ASN A 94 -10.49 11.59 4.89
N LEU A 95 -11.41 11.23 5.78
CA LEU A 95 -11.59 9.85 6.23
C LEU A 95 -11.78 8.92 5.03
N ASN A 96 -11.16 7.73 5.10
CA ASN A 96 -11.16 6.71 4.06
C ASN A 96 -10.50 7.11 2.73
N GLN A 97 -9.75 8.21 2.66
CA GLN A 97 -8.96 8.52 1.47
C GLN A 97 -7.76 7.58 1.33
N THR A 98 -7.40 7.26 0.09
CA THR A 98 -6.16 6.53 -0.20
C THR A 98 -4.95 7.42 0.06
N LEU A 99 -3.95 6.84 0.73
CA LEU A 99 -2.63 7.40 0.97
C LEU A 99 -1.58 6.37 0.54
N VAL A 100 -0.36 6.84 0.29
CA VAL A 100 0.76 5.97 -0.09
C VAL A 100 1.84 6.05 0.98
N ALA A 101 2.22 4.91 1.55
CA ALA A 101 3.38 4.78 2.42
C ALA A 101 4.61 4.40 1.59
N VAL A 102 5.70 5.15 1.74
CA VAL A 102 7.00 4.83 1.14
C VAL A 102 8.02 4.61 2.24
N SER A 103 8.55 3.38 2.35
CA SER A 103 9.47 2.96 3.40
C SER A 103 10.87 2.73 2.85
N PHE A 104 11.83 3.55 3.30
CA PHE A 104 13.25 3.37 3.01
C PHE A 104 13.92 2.53 4.09
N GLY A 105 14.68 1.52 3.68
CA GLY A 105 15.64 0.87 4.58
C GLY A 105 16.73 1.86 5.03
N THR A 106 17.27 1.68 6.24
CA THR A 106 18.35 2.52 6.78
C THR A 106 19.53 1.70 7.26
N LYS A 107 20.74 2.28 7.25
CA LYS A 107 22.00 1.60 7.61
C LYS A 107 22.01 1.06 9.04
N ASN A 108 21.24 1.69 9.92
CA ASN A 108 21.10 1.29 11.32
C ASN A 108 19.64 0.93 11.61
N VAL A 109 19.13 -0.15 10.99
CA VAL A 109 17.74 -0.59 11.16
C VAL A 109 17.36 -0.72 12.64
N THR A 110 18.26 -1.21 13.48
CA THR A 110 18.01 -1.43 14.92
C THR A 110 17.82 -0.13 15.71
N LEU A 111 18.40 0.98 15.26
CA LEU A 111 18.36 2.27 15.97
C LEU A 111 17.43 3.28 15.29
N LEU A 112 17.36 3.24 13.97
CA LEU A 112 16.66 4.23 13.15
C LEU A 112 15.35 3.69 12.57
N GLY A 113 15.16 2.37 12.54
CA GLY A 113 14.06 1.73 11.83
C GLY A 113 14.07 2.05 10.33
N PRO A 114 13.06 1.60 9.58
CA PRO A 114 12.78 2.16 8.27
C PRO A 114 12.35 3.62 8.42
N LEU A 115 12.69 4.44 7.43
CA LEU A 115 12.15 5.79 7.30
C LEU A 115 10.92 5.74 6.41
N THR A 116 9.73 5.86 7.00
CA THR A 116 8.46 5.78 6.28
C THR A 116 7.79 7.14 6.17
N LEU A 117 7.56 7.56 4.93
CA LEU A 117 6.86 8.80 4.58
C LEU A 117 5.47 8.48 4.05
N ILE A 118 4.51 9.36 4.35
CA ILE A 118 3.13 9.26 3.89
C ILE A 118 2.87 10.33 2.84
N ILE A 119 2.39 9.91 1.67
CA ILE A 119 2.09 10.75 0.51
C ILE A 119 0.58 10.76 0.29
N ASN A 120 0.04 11.94 -0.02
CA ASN A 120 -1.30 12.07 -0.58
C ASN A 120 -1.23 11.97 -2.11
N PRO A 121 -1.73 10.87 -2.71
CA PRO A 121 -1.62 10.65 -4.16
C PRO A 121 -2.45 11.65 -5.00
N ASN A 122 -3.43 12.34 -4.39
CA ASN A 122 -4.24 13.32 -5.11
C ASN A 122 -3.48 14.59 -5.49
N ASN A 123 -2.40 14.90 -4.76
CA ASN A 123 -1.62 16.13 -4.97
C ASN A 123 -0.10 15.90 -4.93
N ASP A 124 0.36 14.65 -4.88
CA ASP A 124 1.77 14.25 -4.89
C ASP A 124 2.61 14.88 -3.76
N ASN A 125 1.99 15.23 -2.63
CA ASN A 125 2.69 15.83 -1.49
C ASN A 125 2.95 14.81 -0.38
N VAL A 126 4.15 14.90 0.21
CA VAL A 126 4.46 14.25 1.48
C VAL A 126 3.74 15.01 2.60
N ILE A 127 2.75 14.37 3.21
CA ILE A 127 1.89 14.95 4.23
C ILE A 127 2.32 14.60 5.66
N GLY A 128 3.17 13.58 5.82
CA GLY A 128 3.59 13.14 7.13
C GLY A 128 4.65 12.05 7.11
N ALA A 129 5.05 11.63 8.29
CA ALA A 129 6.01 10.55 8.49
C ALA A 129 5.59 9.70 9.68
N VAL A 130 5.88 8.41 9.62
CA VAL A 130 5.66 7.48 10.74
C VAL A 130 6.57 7.90 11.89
N GLY A 131 5.96 8.28 13.02
CA GLY A 131 6.68 8.67 14.22
C GLY A 131 7.35 7.47 14.88
N ARG A 132 8.55 7.69 15.43
CA ARG A 132 9.16 6.72 16.35
C ARG A 132 8.52 6.93 17.72
N ASN A 133 7.93 5.88 18.29
CA ASN A 133 7.63 5.84 19.73
C ASN A 133 8.88 5.39 20.49
#